data_AF-B8G1M4-F1
#
_entry.id   AF-B8G1M4-F1
#
_cell.length_a   1.000
_cell.length_b   1.000
_cell.length_c   1.000
_cell.angle_alpha   90.00
_cell.angle_beta   90.00
_cell.angle_gamma   90.00
#
_symmetry.space_group_name_H-M   'P 1'
#
loop_
_entity.id
_entity.type
_entity.pdbx_description
1 polymer ?
#
loop_
_entity_poly.entity_id
_entity_poly.type
_entity_poly.pdbx_seq_one_letter_code
_entity_poly.pdbx_strand_id
1 'polypeptide(L)' 'MKVKAISSPDPRLLEQELNQWLEDNRWVKIVNVTQSTGQTHLVCLWYEEPNVPVLGG' A
#
# COMPACT_ATOMS: atom_id res chain seq x y z
N MET A 1 10.32 7.45 3.84
CA MET A 1 9.81 6.18 3.30
C MET A 1 8.84 5.58 4.31
N LYS A 2 7.62 5.27 3.89
CA LYS A 2 6.57 4.66 4.73
C LYS A 2 6.27 3.24 4.23
N VAL A 3 5.69 2.41 5.10
CA VAL A 3 5.32 1.02 4.78
C VAL A 3 3.85 0.80 5.10
N LYS A 4 3.10 0.22 4.16
CA LYS A 4 1.75 -0.30 4.38
C LYS A 4 1.80 -1.81 4.23
N ALA A 5 1.42 -2.52 5.30
CA ALA A 5 1.23 -3.96 5.28
C ALA A 5 -0.27 -4.28 5.20
N ILE A 6 -0.63 -5.19 4.32
CA ILE A 6 -1.98 -5.71 4.13
C ILE A 6 -1.87 -7.22 4.18
N SER A 7 -2.63 -7.87 5.06
CA SER A 7 -2.60 -9.31 5.21
C SER A 7 -3.99 -9.89 5.33
N SER A 8 -4.24 -11.00 4.64
CA SER A 8 -5.49 -11.72 4.71
C SER A 8 -5.27 -13.22 4.44
N PRO A 9 -6.00 -14.11 5.13
CA PRO A 9 -6.02 -15.53 4.78
C PRO A 9 -6.81 -15.80 3.49
N ASP A 10 -7.73 -14.91 3.09
CA ASP A 10 -8.43 -14.97 1.80
C ASP A 10 -7.77 -14.02 0.80
N PRO A 11 -7.20 -14.52 -0.31
CA PRO A 11 -6.53 -13.68 -1.31
C PRO A 11 -7.48 -12.69 -1.99
N ARG A 12 -8.79 -12.95 -2.03
CA ARG A 12 -9.78 -12.03 -2.63
C ARG A 12 -9.98 -10.79 -1.76
N LEU A 13 -10.04 -10.98 -0.44
CA LEU A 13 -10.11 -9.87 0.51
C LEU A 13 -8.80 -9.06 0.50
N LEU A 14 -7.66 -9.75 0.37
CA LEU A 14 -6.36 -9.10 0.23
C LEU A 14 -6.32 -8.16 -0.98
N GLU A 15 -6.75 -8.67 -2.14
CA GLU A 15 -6.78 -7.92 -3.39
C GLU A 15 -7.71 -6.71 -3.28
N GLN A 16 -8.89 -6.89 -2.69
CA GLN A 16 -9.85 -5.81 -2.49
C GLN A 16 -9.28 -4.70 -1.60
N GLU A 17 -8.69 -5.03 -0.44
CA GLU A 17 -8.11 -4.04 0.46
C GLU A 17 -6.89 -3.34 -0.18
N LEU A 18 -6.05 -4.11 -0.89
CA LEU A 18 -4.91 -3.59 -1.61
C LEU A 18 -5.32 -2.57 -2.68
N ASN A 19 -6.29 -2.93 -3.51
CA ASN A 19 -6.80 -2.06 -4.56
C ASN A 19 -7.45 -0.81 -3.96
N GLN A 20 -8.28 -0.96 -2.93
CA GLN A 20 -8.89 0.18 -2.25
C GLN A 20 -7.83 1.14 -1.70
N TRP A 21 -6.77 0.62 -1.08
CA TRP A 21 -5.70 1.46 -0.55
C TRP A 21 -4.94 2.19 -1.66
N LEU A 22 -4.63 1.53 -2.77
CA LEU A 22 -3.97 2.17 -3.92
C LEU A 22 -4.83 3.26 -4.54
N GLU A 23 -6.15 3.05 -4.60
CA GLU A 23 -7.14 4.00 -5.09
C GLU A 23 -7.23 5.25 -4.20
N ASP A 24 -7.28 5.07 -2.88
CA ASP A 24 -7.31 6.18 -1.92
C ASP A 24 -5.97 6.95 -1.88
N ASN A 25 -4.87 6.29 -2.23
CA ASN A 25 -3.51 6.83 -2.15
C ASN A 25 -2.84 6.99 -3.53
N ARG A 26 -3.61 7.26 -4.59
CA ARG A 26 -3.10 7.47 -5.96
C ARG A 26 -1.99 8.52 -6.09
N TRP A 27 -1.86 9.39 -5.10
CA TRP A 27 -0.88 10.48 -5.02
C TRP A 27 0.47 10.05 -4.46
N VAL A 28 0.58 8.86 -3.84
CA VAL A 28 1.86 8.35 -3.32
C VAL A 28 2.65 7.64 -4.41
N LYS A 29 3.98 7.70 -4.31
CA LYS A 29 4.87 6.94 -5.18
C LYS A 29 5.20 5.61 -4.53
N ILE A 30 4.82 4.50 -5.16
CA ILE A 30 5.25 3.17 -4.74
C ILE A 30 6.72 2.97 -5.12
N VAL A 31 7.53 2.62 -4.13
CA VAL A 31 8.98 2.39 -4.25
C VAL A 31 9.31 0.91 -4.37
N ASN A 32 8.62 0.07 -3.60
CA ASN A 32 8.83 -1.36 -3.61
C ASN A 32 7.55 -2.09 -3.20
N VAL A 33 7.39 -3.33 -3.67
CA VAL A 33 6.32 -4.23 -3.28
C VAL A 33 6.94 -5.58 -2.97
N THR A 34 6.66 -6.13 -1.79
CA THR A 34 7.01 -7.50 -1.48
C THR A 34 5.77 -8.26 -1.05
N GLN A 35 5.79 -9.55 -1.32
CA GLN A 35 4.72 -10.46 -0.96
C GLN A 35 5.29 -11.68 -0.26
N SER A 36 4.51 -12.22 0.67
CA SER A 36 4.78 -13.50 1.30
C SER A 36 3.51 -14.32 1.32
N THR A 37 3.64 -15.60 1.01
CA THR A 37 2.54 -16.56 1.00
C THR A 37 2.89 -17.70 1.94
N GLY A 38 2.13 -17.84 3.01
CA GLY A 38 2.22 -18.94 3.98
C GLY A 38 0.83 -19.39 4.41
N GLN A 39 0.56 -19.45 5.72
CA GLN A 39 -0.81 -19.65 6.23
C GLN A 39 -1.71 -18.40 6.04
N THR A 40 -1.12 -17.27 5.70
CA THR A 40 -1.79 -16.00 5.41
C THR A 40 -1.04 -15.32 4.27
N HIS A 41 -1.77 -14.65 3.39
CA HIS A 41 -1.18 -13.82 2.35
C HIS A 41 -0.83 -12.46 2.95
N LEU A 42 0.37 -11.97 2.67
CA LEU A 42 0.87 -10.67 3.13
C LEU A 42 1.44 -9.92 1.93
N VAL A 43 1.04 -8.66 1.77
CA VAL A 43 1.62 -7.71 0.83
C VAL A 43 2.11 -6.50 1.62
N CYS A 44 3.37 -6.13 1.38
CA CYS A 44 3.98 -4.93 1.92
C CYS A 44 4.28 -3.95 0.78
N LEU A 45 3.81 -2.72 0.93
CA LEU A 45 4.05 -1.61 0.02
C LEU A 45 4.97 -0.60 0.69
N TRP A 46 6.13 -0.34 0.08
CA TRP A 46 6.98 0.78 0.44
C TRP A 46 6.62 1.96 -0.45
N TYR A 47 6.32 3.10 0.15
CA TYR A 47 5.92 4.27 -0.59
C TYR A 47 6.53 5.56 -0.05
N GLU A 48 6.56 6.55 -0.93
CA GLU A 48 6.98 7.91 -0.65
C GLU A 48 5.81 8.85 -0.92
N GLU A 49 5.55 9.73 0.03
CA GLU A 49 4.60 10.81 -0.15
C GLU A 49 5.31 11.95 -0.90
N PRO A 50 4.68 12.55 -1.91
CA PRO A 50 5.24 13.68 -2.61
C PRO A 50 5.44 14.83 -1.62
N ASN A 51 6.62 15.45 -1.68
CA ASN A 51 6.91 16.66 -0.92
C ASN A 51 6.24 17.85 -1.62
N VAL A 52 4.93 17.98 -1.46
CA VAL A 52 4.17 19.12 -1.98
C VAL A 52 4.30 20.30 -1.01
N PRO A 53 4.77 21.47 -1.45
CA PRO A 53 4.69 22.69 -0.65
C PRO A 53 3.22 22.96 -0.32
N VAL A 54 2.91 23.25 0.94
CA VAL A 54 1.58 23.74 1.33
C VAL A 54 1.39 25.09 0.64
N LEU A 55 0.60 25.11 -0.44
CA LEU A 55 0.21 26.36 -1.10
C LEU A 55 -0.91 27.00 -0.27
N GLY A 56 -0.53 27.84 0.69
CA GLY A 56 -1.45 28.70 1.43
C GLY A 56 -1.16 28.76 2.92
N GLY A 57 -0.42 29.79 3.32
CA GLY A 57 -0.38 30.33 4.68
C GLY A 57 -0.70 31.81 4.64
#